data_AF-A0A949EFC4-F1
#
_entry.id   AF-A0A949EFC4-F1
#
_cell.length_a   1.000
_cell.length_b   1.000
_cell.length_c   1.000
_cell.angle_alpha   90.00
_cell.angle_beta   90.00
_cell.angle_gamma   90.00
#
_symmetry.space_group_name_H-M   'P 1'
#
loop_
_entity.id
_entity.type
_entity.pdbx_description
1 polymer ?
#
loop_
_entity_poly.entity_id
_entity_poly.type
_entity_poly.pdbx_seq_one_letter_code
_entity_poly.pdbx_strand_id
1 'polypeptide(L)'
;MAEQLLKIFTGKLAMLRQEEKFLRQASFFYQLGFQPGRLTGSQMAQVDGIMKTAKSLPEARENLRKFIHKQLEKLRDKEERDGKVSWLLEPQISDTPADIKDSLGETLLLWIDKQKYLEARPPDEKPPSGPPDPLAAMRQFWGNVYGLFKYEATCGNPMPLNVGGTP
;
A
#
# COMPACT_ATOMS: atom_id res chain seq x y z
N MET A 1 34.53 14.15 15.79
CA MET A 1 33.28 13.92 16.55
C MET A 1 32.06 14.64 15.94
N ALA A 2 32.13 15.96 15.66
CA ALA A 2 31.00 16.70 15.07
C ALA A 2 30.52 16.17 13.69
N GLU A 3 31.44 15.78 12.80
CA GLU A 3 31.08 15.23 11.48
C GLU A 3 30.40 13.85 11.54
N GLN A 4 30.75 13.02 12.53
CA GLN A 4 30.08 11.73 12.74
C GLN A 4 28.66 11.92 13.26
N LEU A 5 28.47 12.86 14.20
CA LEU A 5 27.14 13.23 14.68
C LEU A 5 26.29 13.79 13.55
N LEU A 6 26.84 14.68 12.72
CA LEU A 6 26.15 15.22 11.56
C LEU A 6 25.69 14.10 10.62
N LYS A 7 26.57 13.17 10.25
CA LYS A 7 26.21 12.00 9.41
C LYS A 7 25.10 11.14 10.02
N ILE A 8 25.12 10.91 11.33
CA ILE A 8 24.08 10.14 12.03
C ILE A 8 22.73 10.89 11.96
N PHE A 9 22.72 12.21 12.23
CA PHE A 9 21.51 13.01 12.17
C PHE A 9 20.93 13.08 10.76
N THR A 10 21.76 13.32 9.74
CA THR A 10 21.31 13.35 8.34
C THR A 10 20.76 11.99 7.90
N GLY A 11 21.40 10.89 8.32
CA GLY A 11 20.93 9.53 8.05
C GLY A 11 19.56 9.23 8.70
N LYS A 12 19.39 9.58 9.98
CA LYS A 12 18.11 9.43 10.69
C LYS A 12 16.99 10.26 10.06
N LEU A 13 17.30 11.49 9.65
CA LEU A 13 16.33 12.39 9.04
C LEU A 13 15.89 11.90 7.65
N ALA A 14 16.81 11.33 6.87
CA ALA A 14 16.49 10.69 5.60
C ALA A 14 15.59 9.45 5.79
N MET A 15 15.87 8.61 6.80
CA MET A 15 15.01 7.47 7.14
C MET A 15 13.61 7.90 7.52
N LEU A 16 13.45 8.89 8.42
CA LEU A 16 12.14 9.38 8.84
C LEU A 16 11.32 9.95 7.68
N ARG A 17 11.95 10.70 6.76
CA ARG A 17 11.29 11.19 5.55
C ARG A 17 10.81 10.06 4.64
N GLN A 18 11.59 9.00 4.54
CA GLN A 18 11.23 7.83 3.75
C GLN A 18 10.06 7.06 4.38
N GLU A 19 10.08 6.88 5.70
CA GLU A 19 8.99 6.27 6.48
C GLU A 19 7.69 7.04 6.35
N GLU A 20 7.74 8.38 6.47
CA GLU A 20 6.58 9.25 6.30
C GLU A 20 5.95 9.07 4.91
N LYS A 21 6.78 9.01 3.86
CA LYS A 21 6.28 8.83 2.48
C LYS A 21 5.65 7.46 2.26
N PHE A 22 6.26 6.39 2.78
CA PHE A 22 5.65 5.06 2.75
C PHE A 22 4.32 5.04 3.49
N LEU A 23 4.22 5.73 4.64
CA LEU A 23 2.99 5.81 5.41
C LEU A 23 1.91 6.61 4.68
N ARG A 24 2.25 7.72 4.01
CA ARG A 24 1.32 8.50 3.18
C ARG A 24 0.78 7.69 2.01
N GLN A 25 1.65 6.98 1.28
CA GLN A 25 1.22 6.11 0.19
C GLN A 25 0.38 4.93 0.70
N ALA A 26 0.78 4.30 1.82
CA ALA A 26 0.01 3.23 2.44
C ALA A 26 -1.36 3.75 2.91
N SER A 27 -1.46 4.98 3.40
CA SER A 27 -2.73 5.63 3.77
C SER A 27 -3.63 5.87 2.58
N PHE A 28 -3.09 6.42 1.49
CA PHE A 28 -3.85 6.59 0.25
C PHE A 28 -4.39 5.24 -0.22
N PHE A 29 -3.51 4.25 -0.29
CA PHE A 29 -3.86 2.90 -0.72
C PHE A 29 -4.88 2.22 0.21
N TYR A 30 -4.74 2.46 1.51
CA TYR A 30 -5.71 2.02 2.51
C TYR A 30 -7.11 2.60 2.24
N GLN A 31 -7.19 3.90 1.99
CA GLN A 31 -8.44 4.61 1.67
C GLN A 31 -9.09 4.13 0.36
N LEU A 32 -8.31 3.61 -0.60
CA LEU A 32 -8.87 3.07 -1.83
C LEU A 32 -9.81 1.87 -1.58
N GLY A 33 -9.60 1.11 -0.50
CA GLY A 33 -10.55 0.07 -0.11
C GLY A 33 -10.04 -1.02 0.81
N PHE A 34 -8.85 -0.89 1.39
CA PHE A 34 -8.35 -1.83 2.40
C PHE A 34 -8.91 -1.54 3.80
N GLN A 35 -10.10 -0.97 3.88
CA GLN A 35 -10.79 -0.62 5.13
C GLN A 35 -11.59 -1.80 5.68
N PRO A 36 -11.78 -1.86 7.02
CA PRO A 36 -12.76 -2.76 7.64
C PRO A 36 -14.14 -2.61 6.97
N GLY A 37 -14.77 -3.74 6.61
CA GLY A 37 -16.05 -3.77 5.90
C GLY A 37 -15.93 -4.03 4.40
N ARG A 38 -14.80 -3.66 3.78
CA ARG A 38 -14.46 -4.03 2.39
C ARG A 38 -13.58 -5.28 2.34
N LEU A 39 -12.61 -5.37 3.26
CA LEU A 39 -11.82 -6.57 3.49
C LEU A 39 -12.10 -7.17 4.88
N THR A 40 -12.10 -8.49 4.94
CA THR A 40 -12.08 -9.23 6.20
C THR A 40 -10.68 -9.24 6.79
N GLY A 41 -10.59 -9.36 8.12
CA GLY A 41 -9.29 -9.48 8.79
C GLY A 41 -8.46 -10.67 8.31
N SER A 42 -9.11 -11.77 7.89
CA SER A 42 -8.42 -12.94 7.32
C SER A 42 -7.78 -12.63 5.97
N GLN A 43 -8.44 -11.87 5.10
CA GLN A 43 -7.87 -11.47 3.80
C GLN A 43 -6.64 -10.57 4.03
N MET A 44 -6.72 -9.64 4.97
CA MET A 44 -5.59 -8.78 5.31
C MET A 44 -4.43 -9.53 5.96
N ALA A 45 -4.72 -10.49 6.85
CA ALA A 45 -3.69 -11.36 7.43
C ALA A 45 -2.99 -12.23 6.36
N GLN A 46 -3.70 -12.63 5.30
CA GLN A 46 -3.10 -13.37 4.19
C GLN A 46 -2.11 -12.51 3.39
N VAL A 47 -2.43 -11.23 3.15
CA VAL A 47 -1.52 -10.30 2.49
C VAL A 47 -0.23 -10.10 3.31
N ASP A 48 -0.37 -9.87 4.63
CA ASP A 48 0.77 -9.78 5.55
C ASP A 48 1.60 -11.08 5.58
N GLY A 49 0.93 -12.23 5.55
CA GLY A 49 1.56 -13.55 5.44
C GLY A 49 2.44 -13.70 4.20
N ILE A 50 1.93 -13.31 3.02
CA ILE A 50 2.70 -13.35 1.75
C ILE A 50 3.99 -12.53 1.88
N MET A 51 3.91 -11.34 2.47
CA MET A 51 5.07 -10.45 2.61
C MET A 51 6.14 -11.02 3.56
N LYS A 52 5.70 -11.69 4.63
CA LYS A 52 6.60 -12.31 5.62
C LYS A 52 7.30 -13.55 5.08
N THR A 53 6.63 -14.36 4.26
CA THR A 53 7.18 -15.65 3.79
C THR A 53 7.95 -15.55 2.49
N ALA A 54 7.72 -14.51 1.67
CA ALA A 54 8.40 -14.37 0.39
C ALA A 54 9.91 -14.22 0.57
N LYS A 55 10.69 -15.00 -0.18
CA LYS A 55 12.16 -15.02 -0.14
C LYS A 55 12.78 -14.05 -1.15
N SER A 56 11.98 -13.57 -2.10
CA SER A 56 12.42 -12.66 -3.15
C SER A 56 11.29 -11.70 -3.56
N LEU A 57 11.66 -10.58 -4.17
CA LEU A 57 10.69 -9.64 -4.72
C LEU A 57 9.79 -10.28 -5.80
N PRO A 58 10.30 -11.04 -6.79
CA PRO A 58 9.44 -11.69 -7.78
C PRO A 58 8.42 -12.63 -7.15
N GLU A 59 8.83 -13.39 -6.13
CA GLU A 59 7.93 -14.29 -5.39
C GLU A 59 6.84 -13.52 -4.63
N ALA A 60 7.20 -12.43 -3.94
CA ALA A 60 6.24 -11.59 -3.24
C ALA A 60 5.20 -11.01 -4.20
N ARG A 61 5.65 -10.48 -5.34
CA ARG A 61 4.78 -9.90 -6.39
C ARG A 61 3.85 -10.94 -6.97
N GLU A 62 4.36 -12.11 -7.35
CA GLU A 62 3.56 -13.16 -7.97
C GLU A 62 2.52 -13.73 -7.00
N ASN A 63 2.88 -13.98 -5.74
CA ASN A 63 1.94 -14.47 -4.75
C ASN A 63 0.86 -13.45 -4.41
N LEU A 64 1.22 -12.16 -4.34
CA LEU A 64 0.26 -11.09 -4.13
C LEU A 64 -0.67 -10.91 -5.33
N ARG A 65 -0.14 -11.01 -6.56
CA ARG A 65 -0.93 -11.00 -7.81
C ARG A 65 -1.93 -12.15 -7.82
N LYS A 66 -1.50 -13.38 -7.52
CA LYS A 66 -2.39 -14.55 -7.41
C LYS A 66 -3.48 -14.35 -6.37
N PHE A 67 -3.14 -13.75 -5.23
CA PHE A 67 -4.13 -13.42 -4.21
C PHE A 67 -5.18 -12.44 -4.75
N ILE A 68 -4.77 -11.33 -5.39
CA ILE A 68 -5.68 -10.32 -5.94
C ILE A 68 -6.56 -10.93 -7.03
N HIS A 69 -6.00 -11.67 -8.00
CA HIS A 69 -6.80 -12.36 -9.02
C HIS A 69 -7.82 -13.31 -8.41
N LYS A 70 -7.43 -14.12 -7.43
CA LYS A 70 -8.36 -15.03 -6.74
C LYS A 70 -9.47 -14.29 -6.00
N GLN A 71 -9.21 -13.11 -5.45
CA GLN A 71 -10.28 -12.29 -4.87
C GLN A 71 -11.18 -11.71 -5.96
N LEU A 72 -10.62 -11.22 -7.07
CA LEU A 72 -11.40 -10.71 -8.21
C LEU A 72 -12.32 -11.78 -8.80
N GLU A 73 -11.81 -12.99 -9.04
CA GLU A 73 -12.61 -14.13 -9.54
C GLU A 73 -13.77 -14.44 -8.61
N LYS A 74 -13.51 -14.61 -7.31
CA LYS A 74 -14.55 -14.87 -6.31
C LYS A 74 -15.62 -13.78 -6.24
N LEU A 75 -15.23 -12.53 -6.50
CA LEU A 75 -16.15 -11.39 -6.47
C LEU A 75 -16.98 -11.33 -7.75
N ARG A 76 -16.41 -11.62 -8.92
CA ARG A 76 -17.16 -11.75 -10.18
C ARG A 76 -18.19 -12.88 -10.10
N ASP A 77 -17.80 -14.04 -9.58
CA ASP A 77 -18.73 -15.17 -9.38
C ASP A 77 -19.89 -14.83 -8.44
N LYS A 78 -19.67 -13.93 -7.47
CA LYS A 78 -20.72 -13.43 -6.57
C LYS A 78 -21.59 -12.37 -7.23
N GLU A 79 -21.01 -11.50 -8.04
CA GLU A 79 -21.74 -10.49 -8.80
C GLU A 79 -22.72 -11.15 -9.79
N GLU A 80 -22.28 -12.20 -10.49
CA GLU A 80 -23.15 -12.97 -11.39
C GLU A 80 -24.33 -13.65 -10.68
N ARG A 81 -24.18 -13.99 -9.39
CA ARG A 81 -25.22 -14.68 -8.60
C ARG A 81 -26.14 -13.72 -7.86
N ASP A 82 -25.58 -12.67 -7.26
CA ASP A 82 -26.26 -11.78 -6.33
C ASP A 82 -26.57 -10.40 -6.92
N GLY A 83 -26.06 -10.09 -8.12
CA GLY A 83 -26.26 -8.81 -8.81
C GLY A 83 -25.60 -7.60 -8.14
N LYS A 84 -24.75 -7.82 -7.13
CA LYS A 84 -24.07 -6.75 -6.37
C LYS A 84 -22.64 -6.58 -6.86
N VAL A 85 -22.35 -5.38 -7.39
CA VAL A 85 -21.00 -4.98 -7.78
C VAL A 85 -20.14 -4.87 -6.52
N SER A 86 -18.96 -5.47 -6.55
CA SER A 86 -18.00 -5.41 -5.44
C SER A 86 -17.16 -4.14 -5.52
N TRP A 87 -16.81 -3.55 -4.37
CA TRP A 87 -15.87 -2.42 -4.26
C TRP A 87 -14.51 -2.63 -4.95
N LEU A 88 -14.12 -3.89 -5.21
CA LEU A 88 -12.89 -4.23 -5.93
C LEU A 88 -13.03 -4.12 -7.46
N LEU A 89 -14.27 -4.21 -7.95
CA LEU A 89 -14.67 -4.15 -9.37
C LEU A 89 -15.28 -2.79 -9.71
N GLU A 90 -15.81 -2.07 -8.72
CA GLU A 90 -16.33 -0.71 -8.90
C GLU A 90 -15.24 0.22 -9.45
N PRO A 91 -15.53 0.96 -10.53
CA PRO A 91 -14.64 1.99 -11.03
C PRO A 91 -14.54 3.10 -9.98
N GLN A 92 -13.32 3.54 -9.71
CA GLN A 92 -13.09 4.66 -8.80
C GLN A 92 -13.68 5.93 -9.42
N ILE A 93 -14.57 6.61 -8.70
CA ILE A 93 -15.04 7.94 -9.09
C ILE A 93 -13.99 8.94 -8.64
N SER A 94 -13.27 9.52 -9.60
CA SER A 94 -12.40 10.67 -9.39
C SER A 94 -13.22 11.95 -9.58
N ASP A 95 -13.02 12.97 -8.72
CA ASP A 95 -13.64 14.31 -8.84
C ASP A 95 -13.17 15.11 -10.08
N THR A 96 -12.29 14.53 -10.89
CA THR A 96 -11.84 15.11 -12.17
C THR A 96 -12.53 14.42 -13.37
N PRO A 97 -13.20 15.18 -14.27
CA PRO A 97 -13.98 14.64 -15.40
C PRO A 97 -13.20 13.82 -16.46
N ALA A 98 -11.90 13.60 -16.29
CA ALA A 98 -11.01 13.05 -17.31
C ALA A 98 -10.43 11.65 -16.98
N ASP A 99 -10.63 11.14 -15.77
CA ASP A 99 -10.06 9.86 -15.34
C ASP A 99 -11.07 8.96 -14.62
N ILE A 100 -12.08 8.48 -15.35
CA ILE A 100 -12.72 7.20 -15.04
C ILE A 100 -11.78 6.13 -15.61
N LYS A 101 -10.81 5.64 -14.85
CA LYS A 101 -9.85 4.65 -15.38
C LYS A 101 -9.48 3.63 -14.30
N ASP A 102 -9.89 2.39 -14.55
CA ASP A 102 -9.54 1.17 -13.84
C ASP A 102 -10.30 0.87 -12.54
N SER A 103 -10.74 -0.39 -12.39
CA SER A 103 -11.25 -0.90 -11.12
C SER A 103 -10.15 -0.85 -10.06
N LEU A 104 -10.52 -0.87 -8.79
CA LEU A 104 -9.51 -0.93 -7.74
C LEU A 104 -8.59 -2.14 -7.95
N GLY A 105 -9.12 -3.32 -8.28
CA GLY A 105 -8.32 -4.51 -8.58
C GLY A 105 -7.23 -4.29 -9.63
N GLU A 106 -7.57 -3.60 -10.73
CA GLU A 106 -6.63 -3.24 -11.79
C GLU A 106 -5.57 -2.23 -11.31
N THR A 107 -6.00 -1.25 -10.49
CA THR A 107 -5.07 -0.31 -9.85
C THR A 107 -4.06 -1.03 -8.95
N LEU A 108 -4.49 -2.06 -8.21
CA LEU A 108 -3.58 -2.86 -7.36
C LEU A 108 -2.53 -3.59 -8.20
N LEU A 109 -2.96 -4.22 -9.29
CA LEU A 109 -2.08 -4.93 -10.20
C LEU A 109 -1.05 -3.98 -10.82
N LEU A 110 -1.50 -2.81 -11.29
CA LEU A 110 -0.65 -1.76 -11.85
C LEU A 110 0.43 -1.29 -10.86
N TRP A 111 0.05 -1.09 -9.59
CA TRP A 111 0.96 -0.62 -8.56
C TRP A 111 2.00 -1.67 -8.17
N ILE A 112 1.61 -2.94 -8.11
CA ILE A 112 2.52 -4.07 -7.90
C ILE A 112 3.49 -4.17 -9.07
N ASP A 113 3.00 -3.96 -10.30
CA ASP A 113 3.80 -4.14 -11.50
C ASP A 113 4.79 -3.03 -11.78
N LYS A 114 4.34 -1.79 -11.57
CA LYS A 114 5.18 -0.60 -11.68
C LYS A 114 6.01 -0.32 -10.44
N GLN A 115 5.85 -1.12 -9.38
CA GLN A 115 6.51 -0.93 -8.09
C GLN A 115 6.29 0.48 -7.54
N LYS A 116 5.05 0.99 -7.64
CA LYS A 116 4.72 2.37 -7.25
C LYS A 116 4.98 2.68 -5.77
N TYR A 117 5.06 1.64 -4.94
CA TYR A 117 5.53 1.74 -3.55
C TYR A 117 7.00 2.22 -3.45
N LEU A 118 7.83 2.07 -4.50
CA LEU A 118 9.20 2.60 -4.57
C LEU A 118 9.27 4.00 -5.19
N GLU A 119 8.22 4.46 -5.87
CA GLU A 119 8.14 5.80 -6.49
C GLU A 119 8.04 6.93 -5.46
N ALA A 120 8.04 6.61 -4.15
CA ALA A 120 8.08 7.56 -3.04
C ALA A 120 9.34 8.47 -3.00
N ARG A 121 10.14 8.50 -4.07
CA ARG A 121 11.40 9.25 -4.10
C ARG A 121 11.26 10.44 -5.04
N PRO A 122 11.33 11.69 -4.51
CA PRO A 122 11.46 12.84 -5.36
C PRO A 122 12.69 12.64 -6.27
N PRO A 123 12.64 13.08 -7.55
CA PRO A 123 13.75 12.97 -8.49
C PRO A 123 15.07 13.50 -7.93
N ASP A 124 14.97 14.44 -6.99
CA ASP A 124 16.08 15.24 -6.46
C ASP A 124 16.70 14.65 -5.17
N GLU A 125 16.07 13.66 -4.54
CA GLU A 125 16.62 13.03 -3.33
C GLU A 125 17.58 11.88 -3.70
N LYS A 126 18.88 12.16 -3.63
CA LYS A 126 19.92 11.12 -3.60
C LYS A 126 19.61 10.09 -2.52
N PRO A 127 19.82 8.79 -2.77
CA PRO A 127 19.45 7.77 -1.81
C PRO A 127 20.33 7.98 -0.57
N PRO A 128 19.81 7.83 0.65
CA PRO A 128 20.67 7.51 1.76
C PRO A 128 21.35 6.17 1.43
N SER A 129 22.59 6.23 0.93
CA SER A 129 23.44 5.08 0.58
C SER A 129 22.69 3.85 0.03
N GLY A 130 22.42 3.86 -1.29
CA GLY A 130 21.84 2.73 -2.02
C GLY A 130 20.30 2.76 -2.11
N PRO A 131 19.71 2.18 -3.18
CA PRO A 131 18.26 1.96 -3.20
C PRO A 131 17.89 1.04 -2.03
N PRO A 132 16.82 1.33 -1.27
CA PRO A 132 16.32 0.40 -0.26
C PRO A 132 16.08 -0.97 -0.93
N ASP A 133 16.41 -2.06 -0.25
CA ASP A 133 16.11 -3.41 -0.73
C ASP A 133 14.63 -3.44 -1.17
N PRO A 134 14.33 -3.66 -2.47
CA PRO A 134 12.98 -3.57 -2.99
C PRO A 134 11.98 -4.46 -2.25
N LEU A 135 12.44 -5.61 -1.74
CA LEU A 135 11.62 -6.52 -0.95
C LEU A 135 11.34 -5.94 0.44
N ALA A 136 12.35 -5.39 1.12
CA ALA A 136 12.17 -4.69 2.40
C ALA A 136 11.20 -3.51 2.29
N ALA A 137 11.32 -2.70 1.24
CA ALA A 137 10.40 -1.59 0.98
C ALA A 137 8.96 -2.07 0.74
N MET A 138 8.77 -3.14 -0.03
CA MET A 138 7.46 -3.75 -0.25
C MET A 138 6.86 -4.28 1.07
N ARG A 139 7.67 -4.97 1.90
CA ARG A 139 7.25 -5.45 3.22
C ARG A 139 6.83 -4.31 4.14
N GLN A 140 7.59 -3.21 4.16
CA GLN A 140 7.30 -2.04 4.97
C GLN A 140 5.99 -1.37 4.54
N PHE A 141 5.80 -1.17 3.23
CA PHE A 141 4.56 -0.61 2.68
C PHE A 141 3.33 -1.43 3.10
N TRP A 142 3.35 -2.75 2.86
CA TRP A 142 2.22 -3.62 3.20
C TRP A 142 2.03 -3.81 4.70
N GLY A 143 3.12 -3.76 5.49
CA GLY A 143 3.06 -3.72 6.94
C GLY A 143 2.33 -2.48 7.46
N ASN A 144 2.58 -1.31 6.85
CA ASN A 144 1.87 -0.07 7.17
C ASN A 144 0.37 -0.17 6.81
N VAL A 145 0.03 -0.68 5.62
CA VAL A 145 -1.38 -0.90 5.22
C VAL A 145 -2.10 -1.82 6.21
N TYR A 146 -1.44 -2.91 6.63
CA TYR A 146 -2.00 -3.83 7.61
C TYR A 146 -2.15 -3.19 9.01
N GLY A 147 -1.20 -2.36 9.42
CA GLY A 147 -1.26 -1.59 10.67
C GLY A 147 -2.43 -0.62 10.69
N LEU A 148 -2.65 0.11 9.60
CA LEU A 148 -3.80 1.03 9.44
C LEU A 148 -5.13 0.28 9.54
N PHE A 149 -5.24 -0.86 8.84
CA PHE A 149 -6.42 -1.72 8.91
C PHE A 149 -6.70 -2.22 10.32
N LYS A 150 -5.68 -2.72 11.02
CA LYS A 150 -5.83 -3.20 12.41
C LYS A 150 -6.25 -2.09 13.36
N TYR A 151 -5.67 -0.90 13.20
CA TYR A 151 -6.02 0.25 14.01
C TYR A 151 -7.50 0.59 13.84
N GLU A 152 -7.99 0.76 12.62
CA GLU A 152 -9.39 1.12 12.38
C GLU A 152 -10.35 0.00 12.82
N ALA A 153 -9.99 -1.27 12.56
CA ALA A 153 -10.79 -2.41 13.00
C ALA A 153 -10.93 -2.49 14.53
N THR A 154 -9.92 -2.02 15.27
CA THR A 154 -9.89 -2.07 16.75
C THR A 154 -10.52 -0.82 17.37
N CYS A 155 -10.18 0.35 16.84
CA CYS A 155 -10.53 1.64 17.42
C CYS A 155 -11.85 2.22 16.86
N GLY A 156 -12.39 1.63 15.79
CA GLY A 156 -13.60 2.09 15.11
C GLY A 156 -13.44 3.45 14.41
N ASN A 157 -12.22 3.98 14.34
CA ASN A 157 -11.90 5.28 13.77
C ASN A 157 -10.62 5.18 12.93
N PRO A 158 -10.51 5.94 11.82
CA PRO A 158 -9.29 5.97 11.03
C PRO A 158 -8.12 6.45 11.89
N MET A 159 -6.91 5.93 11.60
CA MET A 159 -5.71 6.38 12.30
C MET A 159 -5.52 7.89 12.08
N PRO A 160 -5.30 8.69 13.14
CA PRO A 160 -5.01 10.11 13.02
C PRO A 160 -3.59 10.27 12.49
N LEU A 161 -3.44 10.01 11.20
CA LEU A 161 -2.25 10.39 10.47
C LEU A 161 -2.29 11.91 10.43
N ASN A 162 -1.31 12.58 11.03
CA ASN A 162 -1.02 13.97 10.75
C ASN A 162 -0.48 14.05 9.30
N VAL A 163 -1.32 13.72 8.33
CA VAL A 163 -1.20 14.18 6.95
C VAL A 163 -1.51 15.66 7.02
N GLY A 164 -0.49 16.44 7.38
CA GLY A 164 -0.59 17.87 7.59
C GLY A 164 -1.47 18.51 6.54
N GLY A 165 -2.59 19.09 6.99
CA GLY A 165 -3.33 20.02 6.18
C GLY A 165 -2.42 21.18 5.82
N THR A 166 -2.39 21.52 4.55
CA THR A 166 -3.09 22.71 4.05
C THR A 166 -3.19 22.63 2.52
N PRO A 167 -4.23 23.27 1.95
CA PRO A 167 -4.60 23.23 0.53
C PRO A 167 -3.59 23.89 -0.41
#